data_AF-A0A956BXF5-F1
#
_entry.id   AF-A0A956BXF5-F1
#
_cell.length_a   1.000
_cell.length_b   1.000
_cell.length_c   1.000
_cell.angle_alpha   90.00
_cell.angle_beta   90.00
_cell.angle_gamma   90.00
#
_symmetry.space_group_name_H-M   'P 1'
#
loop_
_entity.id
_entity.type
_entity.pdbx_description
1 polymer ?
#
loop_
_entity_poly.entity_id
_entity_poly.type
_entity_poly.pdbx_seq_one_letter_code
_entity_poly.pdbx_strand_id
1 'polypeptide(L)'
;MATKVVRGGHGPEPRFARMTDREILRLRLCDLAVPMARTPVARRLQILRAELDRRQIRVRPHAWFSSEWFSPDGEPGIAVPFFLAHPRLWRLEHKLMGHVEGGTYADCMKLLRHEMGHVVCSAYRLHYKPSFREHFGRFGTPYPTTYRANPLSRRFVLHLDWWYAQSHPAEDFAETFAVWLWPKSRWRTGYQGWPALKKLEYVDEVMGELRGEPPKRRFSKAIEPLRENRRLVADYYEERIAAGDREQLDFLDRDLFRIFDAGFAHRKRPPAAAFLRASRPQICKEAVRRTGHTEYTFDRILRDCVKRCRELKLRLRVSEREAREYAPKMLCRQAKNYQHHRIYL
;
A
#
# COMPACT_ATOMS: atom_id res chain seq x y z
N MET A 1 -10.44 19.03 33.01
CA MET A 1 -11.76 18.66 32.43
C MET A 1 -11.60 17.35 31.67
N ALA A 2 -12.29 16.30 32.12
CA ALA A 2 -12.13 14.94 31.62
C ALA A 2 -12.62 14.80 30.17
N THR A 3 -11.75 14.26 29.32
CA THR A 3 -12.01 13.97 27.90
C THR A 3 -13.06 12.87 27.79
N LYS A 4 -14.28 13.22 27.36
CA LYS A 4 -15.31 12.24 26.99
C LYS A 4 -14.77 11.36 25.87
N VAL A 5 -14.53 10.09 26.17
CA VAL A 5 -14.33 9.04 25.17
C VAL A 5 -15.62 8.96 24.36
N VAL A 6 -15.57 9.42 23.10
CA VAL A 6 -16.67 9.28 22.16
C VAL A 6 -16.83 7.78 21.87
N ARG A 7 -17.78 7.13 22.56
CA ARG A 7 -18.31 5.83 22.18
C ARG A 7 -18.93 5.99 20.80
N GLY A 8 -18.38 5.32 19.79
CA GLY A 8 -18.90 5.34 18.43
C GLY A 8 -20.33 4.79 18.42
N GLY A 9 -21.31 5.62 18.10
CA GLY A 9 -22.70 5.20 18.00
C GLY A 9 -22.88 4.17 16.89
N HIS A 10 -23.34 2.98 17.26
CA HIS A 10 -23.80 1.95 16.34
C HIS A 10 -25.11 2.42 15.69
N GLY A 11 -25.04 2.95 14.48
CA GLY A 11 -26.22 3.00 13.62
C GLY A 11 -26.68 1.58 13.25
N PRO A 12 -27.86 1.44 12.62
CA PRO A 12 -28.33 0.14 12.18
C PRO A 12 -27.29 -0.53 11.28
N GLU A 13 -27.08 -1.82 11.52
CA GLU A 13 -26.16 -2.65 10.75
C GLU A 13 -26.56 -2.61 9.26
N PRO A 14 -25.61 -2.39 8.32
CA PRO A 14 -25.94 -2.33 6.90
C PRO A 14 -26.60 -3.65 6.44
N ARG A 15 -27.61 -3.57 5.56
CA ARG A 15 -28.36 -4.74 5.08
C ARG A 15 -27.45 -5.85 4.53
N PHE A 16 -26.40 -5.47 3.80
CA PHE A 16 -25.45 -6.42 3.21
C PHE A 16 -24.63 -7.20 4.26
N ALA A 17 -24.56 -6.75 5.52
CA ALA A 17 -23.76 -7.39 6.55
C ALA A 17 -24.19 -8.85 6.81
N ARG A 18 -25.48 -9.14 6.62
CA ARG A 18 -26.11 -10.46 6.84
C ARG A 18 -26.30 -11.26 5.55
N MET A 19 -26.00 -10.67 4.40
CA MET A 19 -26.14 -11.31 3.10
C MET A 19 -25.00 -12.31 2.83
N THR A 20 -25.35 -13.40 2.17
CA THR A 20 -24.42 -14.37 1.58
C THR A 20 -23.58 -13.75 0.47
N ASP A 21 -22.48 -14.40 0.07
CA ASP A 21 -21.62 -13.85 -1.00
C ASP A 21 -22.41 -13.68 -2.30
N ARG A 22 -23.25 -14.68 -2.65
CA ARG A 22 -24.09 -14.64 -3.86
C ARG A 22 -25.10 -13.49 -3.85
N GLU A 23 -25.62 -13.13 -2.68
CA GLU A 23 -26.54 -11.99 -2.55
C GLU A 23 -25.80 -10.65 -2.70
N ILE A 24 -24.62 -10.51 -2.08
CA ILE A 24 -23.82 -9.28 -2.20
C ILE A 24 -23.36 -9.06 -3.65
N LEU A 25 -22.94 -10.13 -4.33
CA LEU A 25 -22.50 -10.07 -5.74
C LEU A 25 -23.60 -9.53 -6.69
N ARG A 26 -24.88 -9.68 -6.32
CA ARG A 26 -26.02 -9.17 -7.10
C ARG A 26 -26.41 -7.71 -6.77
N LEU A 27 -25.77 -7.10 -5.78
CA LEU A 27 -25.98 -5.68 -5.47
C LEU A 27 -25.19 -4.80 -6.43
N ARG A 28 -25.58 -3.52 -6.54
CA ARG A 28 -24.72 -2.51 -7.14
C ARG A 28 -23.74 -1.99 -6.11
N LEU A 29 -22.59 -1.50 -6.56
CA LEU A 29 -21.58 -0.91 -5.68
C LEU A 29 -22.13 0.24 -4.82
N CYS A 30 -23.01 1.08 -5.37
CA CYS A 30 -23.67 2.16 -4.62
C CYS A 30 -24.58 1.68 -3.49
N ASP A 31 -25.14 0.46 -3.59
CA ASP A 31 -25.98 -0.13 -2.54
C ASP A 31 -25.14 -0.63 -1.33
N LEU A 32 -23.80 -0.61 -1.45
CA LEU A 32 -22.85 -0.92 -0.37
C LEU A 32 -22.37 0.30 0.41
N ALA A 33 -22.82 1.51 0.05
CA ALA A 33 -22.34 2.74 0.65
C ALA A 33 -22.63 2.81 2.15
N VAL A 34 -21.58 3.02 2.94
CA VAL A 34 -21.68 3.27 4.39
C VAL A 34 -21.00 4.59 4.75
N PRO A 35 -21.49 5.34 5.75
CA PRO A 35 -20.85 6.57 6.18
C PRO A 35 -19.42 6.33 6.70
N MET A 36 -18.43 6.99 6.10
CA MET A 36 -17.00 6.80 6.45
C MET A 36 -16.72 6.98 7.94
N ALA A 37 -17.37 7.96 8.58
CA ALA A 37 -17.23 8.26 10.00
C ALA A 37 -17.49 7.06 10.93
N ARG A 38 -18.21 6.03 10.45
CA ARG A 38 -18.55 4.82 11.22
C ARG A 38 -17.66 3.62 10.92
N THR A 39 -16.57 3.81 10.17
CA THR A 39 -15.71 2.72 9.71
C THR A 39 -14.33 2.73 10.39
N PRO A 40 -13.60 1.60 10.40
CA PRO A 40 -12.21 1.57 10.89
C PRO A 40 -11.29 2.57 10.19
N VAL A 41 -11.59 2.93 8.94
CA VAL A 41 -10.83 3.91 8.15
C VAL A 41 -10.88 5.30 8.78
N ALA A 42 -11.99 5.71 9.40
CA ALA A 42 -12.10 7.02 10.04
C ALA A 42 -11.04 7.24 11.14
N ARG A 43 -10.76 6.21 11.95
CA ARG A 43 -9.71 6.27 12.97
C ARG A 43 -8.32 6.40 12.34
N ARG A 44 -8.08 5.72 11.21
CA ARG A 44 -6.82 5.79 10.47
C ARG A 44 -6.61 7.18 9.85
N LEU A 45 -7.66 7.79 9.31
CA LEU A 45 -7.65 9.17 8.85
C LEU A 45 -7.38 10.17 9.97
N GLN A 46 -7.90 9.95 11.18
CA GLN A 46 -7.56 10.77 12.35
C GLN A 46 -6.08 10.66 12.72
N ILE A 47 -5.49 9.46 12.63
CA ILE A 47 -4.05 9.27 12.86
C ILE A 47 -3.23 10.00 11.79
N LEU A 48 -3.59 9.86 10.51
CA LEU A 48 -2.96 10.60 9.41
C LEU A 48 -3.03 12.11 9.66
N ARG A 49 -4.19 12.64 10.06
CA ARG A 49 -4.37 14.05 10.41
C ARG A 49 -3.45 14.47 11.55
N ALA A 50 -3.32 13.66 12.60
CA ALA A 50 -2.39 13.93 13.69
C ALA A 50 -0.91 13.90 13.25
N GLU A 51 -0.54 13.08 12.26
CA GLU A 51 0.80 13.08 11.67
C GLU A 51 1.08 14.38 10.92
N LEU A 52 0.11 14.88 10.14
CA LEU A 52 0.19 16.20 9.48
C LEU A 52 0.26 17.34 10.49
N ASP A 53 -0.54 17.29 11.56
CA ASP A 53 -0.59 18.32 12.61
C ASP A 53 0.76 18.47 13.32
N ARG A 54 1.44 17.35 13.64
CA ARG A 54 2.78 17.38 14.22
C ARG A 54 3.82 18.06 13.31
N ARG A 55 3.58 18.04 12.01
CA ARG A 55 4.40 18.72 11.00
C ARG A 55 3.86 20.12 10.64
N GLN A 56 2.75 20.53 11.25
CA GLN A 56 1.99 21.77 10.99
C GLN A 56 1.62 21.96 9.52
N ILE A 57 1.35 20.86 8.82
CA ILE A 57 0.83 20.87 7.45
C ILE A 57 -0.68 21.01 7.49
N ARG A 58 -1.21 22.12 6.94
CA ARG A 58 -2.61 22.52 7.16
C ARG A 58 -3.63 21.90 6.23
N VAL A 59 -3.20 21.28 5.13
CA VAL A 59 -4.14 20.58 4.24
C VAL A 59 -4.83 19.44 4.99
N ARG A 60 -6.15 19.33 4.79
CA ARG A 60 -6.95 18.25 5.37
C ARG A 60 -7.54 17.43 4.23
N PRO A 61 -7.24 16.12 4.14
CA PRO A 61 -7.84 15.31 3.10
C PRO A 61 -9.35 15.18 3.36
N HIS A 62 -10.14 15.50 2.33
CA HIS A 62 -11.47 14.94 2.18
C HIS A 62 -11.30 13.48 1.76
N ALA A 63 -12.08 12.55 2.32
CA ALA A 63 -11.99 11.14 1.97
C ALA A 63 -13.38 10.58 1.73
N TRP A 64 -13.52 9.73 0.73
CA TRP A 64 -14.76 9.07 0.33
C TRP A 64 -14.51 7.61 -0.03
N PHE A 65 -15.57 6.80 -0.07
CA PHE A 65 -15.45 5.43 -0.59
C PHE A 65 -15.56 5.42 -2.11
N SER A 66 -14.75 4.59 -2.76
CA SER A 66 -14.73 4.33 -4.21
C SER A 66 -14.48 2.83 -4.48
N SER A 67 -14.26 2.44 -5.73
CA SER A 67 -13.84 1.11 -6.17
C SER A 67 -12.41 0.77 -5.79
N GLU A 68 -11.52 1.76 -5.74
CA GLU A 68 -10.09 1.58 -5.48
C GLU A 68 -9.46 2.76 -4.70
N TRP A 69 -8.15 2.67 -4.44
CA TRP A 69 -7.35 3.75 -3.85
C TRP A 69 -6.88 4.69 -4.97
N PHE A 70 -7.13 5.98 -4.82
CA PHE A 70 -6.51 7.00 -5.65
C PHE A 70 -6.69 8.39 -5.03
N SER A 71 -5.92 9.35 -5.54
CA SER A 71 -6.08 10.78 -5.27
C SER A 71 -6.14 11.51 -6.61
N PRO A 72 -7.31 12.04 -7.00
CA PRO A 72 -7.49 12.64 -8.32
C PRO A 72 -6.63 13.88 -8.50
N ASP A 73 -6.05 14.03 -9.70
CA ASP A 73 -5.24 15.18 -10.05
C ASP A 73 -6.00 16.50 -9.85
N GLY A 74 -5.41 17.41 -9.08
CA GLY A 74 -5.95 18.75 -8.86
C GLY A 74 -7.07 18.85 -7.81
N GLU A 75 -7.52 17.73 -7.23
CA GLU A 75 -8.55 17.64 -6.20
C GLU A 75 -7.96 17.04 -4.91
N PRO A 76 -7.82 17.83 -3.81
CA PRO A 76 -7.13 17.39 -2.60
C PRO A 76 -8.00 16.46 -1.73
N GLY A 77 -8.17 15.22 -2.17
CA GLY A 77 -8.78 14.17 -1.35
C GLY A 77 -8.41 12.76 -1.77
N ILE A 78 -8.89 11.79 -0.97
CA ILE A 78 -8.48 10.40 -0.99
C ILE A 78 -9.69 9.51 -1.23
N ALA A 79 -9.70 8.80 -2.35
CA ALA A 79 -10.61 7.69 -2.60
C ALA A 79 -10.12 6.45 -1.81
N VAL A 80 -11.05 5.81 -1.10
CA VAL A 80 -10.79 4.61 -0.31
C VAL A 80 -11.64 3.46 -0.86
N PRO A 81 -11.09 2.26 -1.10
CA PRO A 81 -11.89 1.15 -1.60
C PRO A 81 -13.01 0.75 -0.63
N PHE A 82 -14.19 0.48 -1.18
CA PHE A 82 -15.40 0.13 -0.43
C PHE A 82 -15.24 -1.13 0.45
N PHE A 83 -14.38 -2.06 0.07
CA PHE A 83 -14.16 -3.29 0.84
C PHE A 83 -13.52 -3.03 2.22
N LEU A 84 -12.93 -1.85 2.44
CA LEU A 84 -12.42 -1.42 3.75
C LEU A 84 -13.49 -0.83 4.66
N ALA A 85 -14.70 -0.61 4.13
CA ALA A 85 -15.77 0.06 4.85
C ALA A 85 -16.43 -0.85 5.90
N HIS A 86 -16.43 -2.18 5.70
CA HIS A 86 -17.09 -3.11 6.61
C HIS A 86 -16.43 -4.51 6.62
N PRO A 87 -16.34 -5.22 7.77
CA PRO A 87 -15.74 -6.56 7.85
C PRO A 87 -16.36 -7.59 6.89
N ARG A 88 -17.66 -7.48 6.58
CA ARG A 88 -18.33 -8.36 5.63
C ARG A 88 -17.78 -8.24 4.20
N LEU A 89 -17.50 -7.01 3.78
CA LEU A 89 -16.96 -6.69 2.45
C LEU A 89 -15.47 -7.04 2.40
N TRP A 90 -14.74 -6.78 3.48
CA TRP A 90 -13.36 -7.24 3.66
C TRP A 90 -13.25 -8.76 3.45
N ARG A 91 -14.15 -9.55 4.05
CA ARG A 91 -14.15 -11.01 3.88
C ARG A 91 -14.46 -11.45 2.45
N LEU A 92 -15.35 -10.72 1.75
CA LEU A 92 -15.67 -11.00 0.35
C LEU A 92 -14.46 -10.72 -0.54
N GLU A 93 -13.82 -9.55 -0.38
CA GLU A 93 -12.59 -9.16 -1.08
C GLU A 93 -11.50 -10.22 -0.89
N HIS A 94 -11.22 -10.58 0.37
CA HIS A 94 -10.22 -11.61 0.68
C HIS A 94 -10.53 -12.96 0.01
N LYS A 95 -11.81 -13.34 -0.05
CA LYS A 95 -12.23 -14.62 -0.64
C LYS A 95 -12.09 -14.63 -2.16
N LEU A 96 -12.42 -13.53 -2.83
CA LEU A 96 -12.40 -13.44 -4.30
C LEU A 96 -11.00 -13.10 -4.84
N MET A 97 -10.27 -12.23 -4.15
CA MET A 97 -8.98 -11.67 -4.60
C MET A 97 -7.77 -12.24 -3.85
N GLY A 98 -7.96 -13.08 -2.84
CA GLY A 98 -6.88 -13.72 -2.07
C GLY A 98 -6.09 -12.79 -1.14
N HIS A 99 -6.43 -11.51 -1.11
CA HIS A 99 -5.84 -10.47 -0.28
C HIS A 99 -6.84 -9.31 -0.13
N VAL A 100 -6.55 -8.37 0.77
CA VAL A 100 -7.29 -7.12 0.88
C VAL A 100 -6.29 -5.98 0.97
N GLU A 101 -6.24 -5.15 -0.07
CA GLU A 101 -5.35 -4.00 -0.11
C GLU A 101 -5.71 -2.99 1.00
N GLY A 102 -4.75 -2.61 1.84
CA GLY A 102 -5.07 -1.80 3.03
C GLY A 102 -5.91 -2.53 4.09
N GLY A 103 -6.02 -3.85 4.01
CA GLY A 103 -6.79 -4.66 4.95
C GLY A 103 -6.23 -4.60 6.38
N THR A 104 -4.91 -4.53 6.52
CA THR A 104 -4.24 -4.39 7.82
C THR A 104 -4.07 -2.92 8.22
N TYR A 105 -3.85 -2.66 9.51
CA TYR A 105 -3.54 -1.31 9.99
C TYR A 105 -2.29 -0.74 9.31
N ALA A 106 -1.22 -1.53 9.21
CA ALA A 106 0.05 -1.08 8.65
C ALA A 106 -0.08 -0.74 7.16
N ASP A 107 -0.75 -1.59 6.39
CA ASP A 107 -0.91 -1.38 4.94
C ASP A 107 -1.82 -0.21 4.64
N CYS A 108 -2.94 -0.07 5.36
CA CYS A 108 -3.82 1.08 5.15
C CYS A 108 -3.11 2.38 5.50
N MET A 109 -2.33 2.41 6.57
CA MET A 109 -1.53 3.60 6.90
C MET A 109 -0.40 3.85 5.91
N LYS A 110 0.10 2.84 5.18
CA LYS A 110 1.03 3.07 4.07
C LYS A 110 0.32 3.76 2.91
N LEU A 111 -0.80 3.21 2.46
CA LEU A 111 -1.60 3.73 1.35
C LEU A 111 -2.11 5.14 1.65
N LEU A 112 -2.70 5.35 2.83
CA LEU A 112 -3.16 6.69 3.26
C LEU A 112 -2.06 7.76 3.25
N ARG A 113 -0.81 7.41 3.61
CA ARG A 113 0.30 8.37 3.55
C ARG A 113 0.78 8.63 2.13
N HIS A 114 0.75 7.60 1.29
CA HIS A 114 1.04 7.71 -0.14
C HIS A 114 0.03 8.65 -0.81
N GLU A 115 -1.27 8.36 -0.65
CA GLU A 115 -2.36 9.21 -1.17
C GLU A 115 -2.29 10.63 -0.62
N MET A 116 -1.93 10.79 0.65
CA MET A 116 -1.71 12.12 1.23
C MET A 116 -0.59 12.90 0.54
N GLY A 117 0.42 12.22 -0.02
CA GLY A 117 1.45 12.84 -0.86
C GLY A 117 0.84 13.49 -2.09
N HIS A 118 0.00 12.78 -2.83
CA HIS A 118 -0.74 13.34 -3.97
C HIS A 118 -1.62 14.51 -3.55
N VAL A 119 -2.35 14.39 -2.44
CA VAL A 119 -3.18 15.46 -1.88
C VAL A 119 -2.36 16.71 -1.55
N VAL A 120 -1.20 16.57 -0.89
CA VAL A 120 -0.30 17.69 -0.58
C VAL A 120 0.24 18.32 -1.87
N CYS A 121 0.66 17.50 -2.82
CA CYS A 121 1.17 17.97 -4.11
C CYS A 121 0.14 18.84 -4.83
N SER A 122 -1.10 18.37 -4.92
CA SER A 122 -2.22 19.09 -5.55
C SER A 122 -2.63 20.34 -4.76
N ALA A 123 -2.80 20.23 -3.44
CA ALA A 123 -3.27 21.32 -2.59
C ALA A 123 -2.31 22.52 -2.59
N TYR A 124 -1.00 22.28 -2.60
CA TYR A 124 0.03 23.32 -2.59
C TYR A 124 0.63 23.60 -3.98
N ARG A 125 0.14 22.90 -5.02
CA ARG A 125 0.57 23.06 -6.41
C ARG A 125 2.08 22.82 -6.59
N LEU A 126 2.63 21.82 -5.88
CA LEU A 126 4.06 21.55 -5.84
C LEU A 126 4.61 21.09 -7.19
N HIS A 127 3.83 20.32 -7.94
CA HIS A 127 4.21 19.83 -9.27
C HIS A 127 4.42 20.94 -10.32
N TYR A 128 4.01 22.18 -10.05
CA TYR A 128 4.31 23.34 -10.90
C TYR A 128 5.68 23.98 -10.59
N LYS A 129 6.32 23.65 -9.46
CA LYS A 129 7.62 24.23 -9.10
C LYS A 129 8.73 23.64 -9.99
N PRO A 130 9.66 24.45 -10.53
CA PRO A 130 10.82 23.93 -11.26
C PRO A 130 11.65 22.93 -10.44
N SER A 131 11.80 23.19 -9.14
CA SER A 131 12.53 22.31 -8.22
C SER A 131 11.90 20.93 -8.06
N PHE A 132 10.56 20.82 -8.16
CA PHE A 132 9.90 19.51 -8.19
C PHE A 132 10.38 18.70 -9.40
N ARG A 133 10.42 19.36 -10.57
CA ARG A 133 10.80 18.73 -11.83
C ARG A 133 12.25 18.25 -11.84
N GLU A 134 13.16 18.99 -11.20
CA GLU A 134 14.56 18.56 -11.05
C GLU A 134 14.70 17.28 -10.23
N HIS A 135 13.90 17.13 -9.18
CA HIS A 135 14.02 15.99 -8.26
C HIS A 135 13.27 14.75 -8.76
N PHE A 136 12.04 14.92 -9.27
CA PHE A 136 11.13 13.81 -9.59
C PHE A 136 10.90 13.62 -11.09
N GLY A 137 11.11 14.67 -11.89
CA GLY A 137 10.80 14.66 -13.32
C GLY A 137 9.47 15.36 -13.64
N ARG A 138 8.99 15.17 -14.89
CA ARG A 138 7.81 15.88 -15.40
C ARG A 138 6.52 15.23 -14.87
N PHE A 139 5.74 15.98 -14.09
CA PHE A 139 4.46 15.51 -13.55
C PHE A 139 3.46 15.13 -14.64
N GLY A 140 3.36 15.91 -15.72
CA GLY A 140 2.45 15.62 -16.84
C GLY A 140 2.93 14.52 -17.79
N THR A 141 3.80 13.61 -17.34
CA THR A 141 4.19 12.45 -18.15
C THR A 141 2.97 11.53 -18.26
N PRO A 142 2.64 10.96 -19.43
CA PRO A 142 1.56 9.99 -19.50
C PRO A 142 1.86 8.79 -18.60
N TYR A 143 0.88 8.38 -17.78
CA TYR A 143 1.02 7.17 -16.97
C TYR A 143 1.18 5.95 -17.88
N PRO A 144 2.22 5.13 -17.68
CA PRO A 144 2.39 3.94 -18.49
C PRO A 144 1.38 2.86 -18.08
N THR A 145 0.88 2.09 -19.05
CA THR A 145 -0.04 0.96 -18.77
C THR A 145 0.64 -0.15 -17.98
N THR A 146 1.96 -0.32 -18.16
CA THR A 146 2.82 -1.21 -17.38
C THR A 146 4.18 -0.54 -17.16
N TYR A 147 4.83 -0.81 -16.04
CA TYR A 147 6.20 -0.37 -15.81
C TYR A 147 7.12 -1.54 -15.45
N ARG A 148 8.38 -1.40 -15.85
CA ARG A 148 9.46 -2.31 -15.49
C ARG A 148 10.36 -1.64 -14.48
N ALA A 149 10.16 -1.99 -13.21
CA ALA A 149 11.03 -1.48 -12.16
C ALA A 149 12.46 -2.00 -12.32
N ASN A 150 13.42 -1.19 -11.87
CA ASN A 150 14.78 -1.60 -11.61
C ASN A 150 14.97 -1.79 -10.09
N PRO A 151 14.95 -3.03 -9.58
CA PRO A 151 15.14 -3.34 -8.16
C PRO A 151 16.46 -2.86 -7.56
N LEU A 152 17.46 -2.59 -8.40
CA LEU A 152 18.79 -2.10 -8.04
C LEU A 152 18.85 -0.59 -7.86
N SER A 153 17.85 0.14 -8.35
CA SER A 153 17.90 1.58 -8.34
C SER A 153 17.85 2.12 -6.91
N ARG A 154 18.91 2.82 -6.52
CA ARG A 154 18.97 3.59 -5.26
C ARG A 154 18.42 5.01 -5.40
N ARG A 155 17.89 5.36 -6.57
CA ARG A 155 17.35 6.70 -6.87
C ARG A 155 15.96 6.92 -6.29
N PHE A 156 15.30 5.88 -5.83
CA PHE A 156 13.91 5.92 -5.38
C PHE A 156 13.80 5.43 -3.94
N VAL A 157 12.84 6.00 -3.21
CA VAL A 157 12.46 5.46 -1.91
C VAL A 157 11.68 4.16 -2.08
N LEU A 158 11.47 3.45 -0.98
CA LEU A 158 10.81 2.16 -0.94
C LEU A 158 9.70 2.22 0.12
N HIS A 159 8.45 2.45 -0.28
CA HIS A 159 7.30 2.54 0.63
C HIS A 159 6.17 1.56 0.32
N LEU A 160 5.50 1.73 -0.83
CA LEU A 160 4.61 0.73 -1.42
C LEU A 160 5.40 -0.29 -2.23
N ASP A 161 4.81 -1.47 -2.37
CA ASP A 161 5.48 -2.65 -2.90
C ASP A 161 5.80 -2.49 -4.39
N TRP A 162 6.51 -3.46 -4.97
CA TRP A 162 6.80 -3.47 -6.41
C TRP A 162 7.59 -2.25 -6.94
N TRP A 163 8.37 -1.56 -6.08
CA TRP A 163 9.10 -0.33 -6.43
C TRP A 163 8.19 0.73 -7.07
N TYR A 164 7.00 0.91 -6.53
CA TYR A 164 5.97 1.79 -7.09
C TYR A 164 6.45 3.22 -7.35
N ALA A 165 7.41 3.73 -6.57
CA ALA A 165 8.07 5.02 -6.81
C ALA A 165 8.71 5.17 -8.21
N GLN A 166 8.95 4.07 -8.94
CA GLN A 166 9.53 4.08 -10.29
C GLN A 166 8.49 4.16 -11.40
N SER A 167 7.21 4.05 -11.07
CA SER A 167 6.13 3.96 -12.06
C SER A 167 5.84 5.31 -12.73
N HIS A 168 5.94 6.41 -11.99
CA HIS A 168 5.65 7.76 -12.46
C HIS A 168 6.30 8.83 -11.55
N PRO A 169 6.66 10.03 -12.05
CA PRO A 169 7.16 11.14 -11.22
C PRO A 169 6.22 11.56 -10.07
N ALA A 170 4.90 11.46 -10.27
CA ALA A 170 3.95 11.72 -9.19
C ALA A 170 4.04 10.63 -8.09
N GLU A 171 4.15 9.36 -8.47
CA GLU A 171 4.31 8.25 -7.51
C GLU A 171 5.63 8.34 -6.75
N ASP A 172 6.72 8.73 -7.41
CA ASP A 172 8.02 8.97 -6.77
C ASP A 172 7.92 10.03 -5.66
N PHE A 173 7.20 11.13 -5.94
CA PHE A 173 6.92 12.14 -4.93
C PHE A 173 6.03 11.61 -3.79
N ALA A 174 4.91 10.95 -4.11
CA ALA A 174 3.97 10.43 -3.13
C ALA A 174 4.61 9.41 -2.19
N GLU A 175 5.42 8.48 -2.74
CA GLU A 175 6.22 7.53 -1.99
C GLU A 175 7.25 8.25 -1.09
N THR A 176 7.97 9.24 -1.63
CA THR A 176 8.97 10.01 -0.88
C THR A 176 8.33 10.78 0.27
N PHE A 177 7.19 11.43 0.03
CA PHE A 177 6.40 12.10 1.04
C PHE A 177 5.93 11.13 2.12
N ALA A 178 5.45 9.95 1.75
CA ALA A 178 4.96 8.96 2.71
C ALA A 178 6.06 8.43 3.64
N VAL A 179 7.26 8.19 3.09
CA VAL A 179 8.46 7.87 3.90
C VAL A 179 8.78 9.01 4.84
N TRP A 180 8.84 10.25 4.34
CA TRP A 180 9.16 11.43 5.16
C TRP A 180 8.15 11.69 6.29
N LEU A 181 6.86 11.54 6.00
CA LEU A 181 5.76 11.82 6.94
C LEU A 181 5.76 10.83 8.11
N TRP A 182 6.08 9.57 7.85
CA TRP A 182 6.01 8.51 8.87
C TRP A 182 6.96 8.81 10.05
N PRO A 183 6.45 9.03 11.29
CA PRO A 183 7.28 9.53 12.39
C PRO A 183 8.43 8.61 12.83
N LYS A 184 8.35 7.32 12.51
CA LYS A 184 9.38 6.33 12.84
C LYS A 184 10.34 6.06 11.69
N SER A 185 10.17 6.71 10.55
CA SER A 185 11.08 6.53 9.42
C SER A 185 12.42 7.18 9.80
N ARG A 186 13.43 6.35 10.05
CA ARG A 186 14.80 6.81 10.25
C ARG A 186 15.43 7.11 8.89
N TRP A 187 14.75 7.89 8.06
CA TRP A 187 15.04 7.98 6.63
C TRP A 187 16.44 8.55 6.34
N ARG A 188 16.93 9.48 7.17
CA ARG A 188 18.29 10.04 7.06
C ARG A 188 19.37 8.96 7.10
N THR A 189 19.28 8.04 8.07
CA THR A 189 20.23 6.92 8.17
C THR A 189 19.88 5.78 7.23
N GLY A 190 18.59 5.51 7.01
CA GLY A 190 18.11 4.42 6.15
C GLY A 190 18.44 4.61 4.67
N TYR A 191 18.56 5.85 4.21
CA TYR A 191 18.91 6.20 2.82
C TYR A 191 20.31 6.83 2.69
N GLN A 192 21.17 6.72 3.70
CA GLN A 192 22.52 7.26 3.63
C GLN A 192 23.28 6.68 2.42
N GLY A 193 23.88 7.54 1.60
CA GLY A 193 24.59 7.17 0.38
C GLY A 193 23.68 6.79 -0.80
N TRP A 194 22.35 6.91 -0.67
CA TRP A 194 21.41 6.71 -1.77
C TRP A 194 21.06 8.05 -2.42
N PRO A 195 21.01 8.14 -3.77
CA PRO A 195 20.51 9.35 -4.43
C PRO A 195 19.08 9.74 -4.04
N ALA A 196 18.25 8.77 -3.62
CA ALA A 196 16.91 9.04 -3.06
C ALA A 196 16.93 9.97 -1.83
N LEU A 197 18.04 10.03 -1.09
CA LEU A 197 18.16 10.92 0.08
C LEU A 197 17.96 12.39 -0.29
N LYS A 198 18.47 12.82 -1.45
CA LYS A 198 18.28 14.19 -1.95
C LYS A 198 16.80 14.56 -2.12
N LYS A 199 15.98 13.60 -2.56
CA LYS A 199 14.52 13.80 -2.69
C LYS A 199 13.85 13.92 -1.32
N LEU A 200 14.29 13.14 -0.34
CA LEU A 200 13.79 13.22 1.03
C LEU A 200 14.17 14.56 1.69
N GLU A 201 15.40 15.04 1.45
CA GLU A 201 15.87 16.36 1.90
C GLU A 201 15.06 17.48 1.24
N TYR A 202 14.84 17.40 -0.08
CA TYR A 202 13.97 18.33 -0.80
C TYR A 202 12.55 18.35 -0.22
N VAL A 203 11.95 17.19 0.06
CA VAL A 203 10.62 17.12 0.68
C VAL A 203 10.65 17.73 2.08
N ASP A 204 11.69 17.48 2.89
CA ASP A 204 11.81 18.08 4.24
C ASP A 204 11.90 19.60 4.19
N GLU A 205 12.66 20.16 3.23
CA GLU A 205 12.78 21.59 2.97
C GLU A 205 11.43 22.20 2.55
N VAL A 206 10.79 21.65 1.50
CA VAL A 206 9.50 22.16 1.01
C VAL A 206 8.41 22.07 2.08
N MET A 207 8.36 20.99 2.85
CA MET A 207 7.39 20.88 3.96
C MET A 207 7.72 21.83 5.11
N GLY A 208 8.99 22.22 5.27
CA GLY A 208 9.42 23.31 6.13
C GLY A 208 8.86 24.66 5.69
N GLU A 209 8.94 24.98 4.39
CA GLU A 209 8.36 26.20 3.80
C GLU A 209 6.83 26.26 3.99
N LEU A 210 6.16 25.11 3.89
CA LEU A 210 4.69 25.02 3.99
C LEU A 210 4.17 25.00 5.43
N ARG A 211 5.04 25.06 6.43
CA ARG A 211 4.67 24.97 7.84
C ARG A 211 3.75 26.14 8.23
N GLY A 212 2.51 25.84 8.62
CA GLY A 212 1.52 26.87 8.97
C GLY A 212 0.85 27.57 7.77
N GLU A 213 1.29 27.27 6.54
CA GLU A 213 0.74 27.85 5.32
C GLU A 213 -0.59 27.19 4.93
N PRO A 214 -1.63 27.97 4.60
CA PRO A 214 -2.89 27.41 4.12
C PRO A 214 -2.72 26.79 2.72
N PRO A 215 -3.48 25.73 2.38
CA PRO A 215 -3.45 25.16 1.05
C PRO A 215 -3.97 26.16 0.00
N LYS A 216 -3.34 26.17 -1.18
CA LYS A 216 -3.70 27.05 -2.31
C LYS A 216 -5.00 26.62 -2.98
N ARG A 217 -5.31 25.32 -2.96
CA ARG A 217 -6.59 24.76 -3.39
C ARG A 217 -7.31 24.13 -2.20
N ARG A 218 -8.63 24.38 -2.10
CA ARG A 218 -9.50 23.84 -1.05
C ARG A 218 -10.66 23.00 -1.59
N PHE A 219 -10.66 22.70 -2.90
CA PHE A 219 -11.73 21.91 -3.52
C PHE A 219 -11.84 20.52 -2.87
N SER A 220 -13.06 19.99 -2.78
CA SER A 220 -13.35 18.76 -2.01
C SER A 220 -14.37 17.87 -2.74
N LYS A 221 -14.38 17.92 -4.08
CA LYS A 221 -15.29 17.08 -4.85
C LYS A 221 -14.80 15.63 -4.76
N ALA A 222 -15.71 14.74 -4.41
CA ALA A 222 -15.46 13.30 -4.52
C ALA A 222 -15.55 12.90 -6.00
N ILE A 223 -14.46 12.36 -6.54
CA ILE A 223 -14.41 11.81 -7.90
C ILE A 223 -14.71 10.31 -7.83
N GLU A 224 -15.56 9.84 -8.74
CA GLU A 224 -16.05 8.45 -8.79
C GLU A 224 -16.49 7.90 -7.42
N PRO A 225 -17.33 8.62 -6.65
CA PRO A 225 -17.73 8.14 -5.35
C PRO A 225 -18.59 6.88 -5.48
N LEU A 226 -18.39 5.94 -4.56
CA LEU A 226 -19.10 4.65 -4.54
C LEU A 226 -20.62 4.80 -4.66
N ARG A 227 -21.19 5.83 -4.01
CA ARG A 227 -22.64 6.13 -4.03
C ARG A 227 -23.19 6.41 -5.44
N GLU A 228 -22.34 6.76 -6.40
CA GLU A 228 -22.68 7.03 -7.80
C GLU A 228 -22.35 5.84 -8.70
N ASN A 229 -21.61 4.83 -8.21
CA ASN A 229 -21.21 3.67 -8.98
C ASN A 229 -22.33 2.61 -9.06
N ARG A 230 -22.94 2.47 -10.23
CA ARG A 230 -24.08 1.56 -10.47
C ARG A 230 -23.69 0.16 -10.95
N ARG A 231 -22.40 -0.13 -11.13
CA ARG A 231 -21.93 -1.45 -11.57
C ARG A 231 -22.31 -2.52 -10.55
N LEU A 232 -22.61 -3.73 -11.00
CA LEU A 232 -22.81 -4.85 -10.09
C LEU A 232 -21.49 -5.21 -9.41
N VAL A 233 -21.60 -5.69 -8.17
CA VAL A 233 -20.44 -6.18 -7.43
C VAL A 233 -19.82 -7.40 -8.15
N ALA A 234 -20.65 -8.24 -8.79
CA ALA A 234 -20.18 -9.33 -9.65
C ALA A 234 -19.28 -8.81 -10.79
N ASP A 235 -19.80 -7.90 -11.62
CA ASP A 235 -19.07 -7.32 -12.76
C ASP A 235 -17.75 -6.68 -12.32
N TYR A 236 -17.75 -5.97 -11.19
CA TYR A 236 -16.54 -5.41 -10.60
C TYR A 236 -15.46 -6.45 -10.33
N TYR A 237 -15.83 -7.59 -9.73
CA TYR A 237 -14.87 -8.65 -9.44
C TYR A 237 -14.47 -9.44 -10.70
N GLU A 238 -15.39 -9.66 -11.63
CA GLU A 238 -15.10 -10.35 -12.90
C GLU A 238 -14.07 -9.56 -13.73
N GLU A 239 -14.23 -8.24 -13.84
CA GLU A 239 -13.28 -7.38 -14.54
C GLU A 239 -11.89 -7.39 -13.89
N ARG A 240 -11.82 -7.31 -12.55
CA ARG A 240 -10.53 -7.36 -11.83
C ARG A 240 -9.82 -8.71 -11.97
N ILE A 241 -10.58 -9.80 -11.97
CA ILE A 241 -10.03 -11.13 -12.21
C ILE A 241 -9.53 -11.24 -13.65
N ALA A 242 -10.30 -10.77 -14.64
CA ALA A 242 -9.90 -10.74 -16.04
C ALA A 242 -8.67 -9.85 -16.29
N ALA A 243 -8.50 -8.78 -15.50
CA ALA A 243 -7.33 -7.90 -15.54
C ALA A 243 -6.05 -8.53 -14.95
N GLY A 244 -6.16 -9.69 -14.27
CA GLY A 244 -5.05 -10.43 -13.70
C GLY A 244 -4.67 -10.02 -12.27
N ASP A 245 -5.48 -9.21 -11.57
CA ASP A 245 -5.20 -8.73 -10.21
C ASP A 245 -4.95 -9.87 -9.20
N ARG A 246 -5.64 -10.99 -9.41
CA ARG A 246 -5.48 -12.19 -8.59
C ARG A 246 -4.18 -12.93 -8.90
N GLU A 247 -3.82 -13.04 -10.17
CA GLU A 247 -2.66 -13.81 -10.63
C GLU A 247 -1.34 -13.16 -10.20
N GLN A 248 -1.31 -11.82 -10.07
CA GLN A 248 -0.14 -11.09 -9.58
C GLN A 248 0.29 -11.53 -8.16
N LEU A 249 -0.65 -11.91 -7.29
CA LEU A 249 -0.34 -12.44 -5.95
C LEU A 249 -0.02 -13.94 -5.94
N ASP A 250 -0.57 -14.69 -6.90
CA ASP A 250 -0.29 -16.11 -7.04
C ASP A 250 1.20 -16.39 -7.29
N PHE A 251 1.96 -15.45 -7.88
CA PHE A 251 3.40 -15.64 -8.10
C PHE A 251 4.23 -15.66 -6.81
N LEU A 252 3.90 -14.79 -5.84
CA LEU A 252 4.53 -14.82 -4.52
C LEU A 252 4.13 -16.10 -3.79
N ASP A 253 2.85 -16.41 -3.80
CA ASP A 253 2.29 -17.56 -3.08
C ASP A 253 2.83 -18.89 -3.62
N ARG A 254 2.88 -19.07 -4.94
CA ARG A 254 3.47 -20.27 -5.59
C ARG A 254 4.90 -20.52 -5.13
N ASP A 255 5.69 -19.47 -5.00
CA ASP A 255 7.09 -19.58 -4.58
C ASP A 255 7.21 -19.88 -3.07
N LEU A 256 6.32 -19.33 -2.24
CA LEU A 256 6.23 -19.65 -0.82
C LEU A 256 5.80 -21.11 -0.60
N PHE A 257 4.80 -21.59 -1.34
CA PHE A 257 4.27 -22.96 -1.20
C PHE A 257 5.24 -24.07 -1.64
N ARG A 258 6.35 -23.72 -2.31
CA ARG A 258 7.45 -24.65 -2.59
C ARG A 258 8.25 -25.01 -1.34
N ILE A 259 8.32 -24.11 -0.36
CA ILE A 259 9.16 -24.25 0.85
C ILE A 259 8.30 -24.43 2.10
N PHE A 260 7.08 -23.87 2.07
CA PHE A 260 6.17 -23.80 3.20
C PHE A 260 4.80 -24.38 2.84
N ASP A 261 4.02 -24.74 3.86
CA ASP A 261 2.67 -25.27 3.68
C ASP A 261 1.75 -24.81 4.83
N ALA A 262 0.46 -24.68 4.53
CA ALA A 262 -0.62 -24.43 5.49
C ALA A 262 -1.27 -25.72 6.01
N GLY A 263 -0.93 -26.89 5.43
CA GLY A 263 -1.55 -28.18 5.73
C GLY A 263 -1.41 -28.66 7.17
N PHE A 264 -2.41 -29.43 7.63
CA PHE A 264 -2.47 -29.99 8.98
C PHE A 264 -1.28 -30.90 9.31
N ALA A 265 -0.70 -31.58 8.31
CA ALA A 265 0.47 -32.45 8.45
C ALA A 265 1.70 -31.73 9.04
N HIS A 266 1.78 -30.39 8.90
CA HIS A 266 2.91 -29.60 9.33
C HIS A 266 2.62 -28.69 10.54
N ARG A 267 1.50 -28.91 11.25
CA ARG A 267 1.09 -28.07 12.40
C ARG A 267 2.11 -28.03 13.55
N LYS A 268 2.95 -29.06 13.71
CA LYS A 268 4.02 -29.10 14.72
C LYS A 268 5.34 -28.46 14.26
N ARG A 269 5.49 -28.16 12.96
CA ARG A 269 6.72 -27.59 12.40
C ARG A 269 6.82 -26.08 12.63
N PRO A 270 8.02 -25.48 12.65
CA PRO A 270 8.17 -24.06 12.92
C PRO A 270 7.36 -23.18 11.95
N PRO A 271 6.81 -22.04 12.42
CA PRO A 271 6.17 -21.07 11.54
C PRO A 271 7.15 -20.51 10.50
N ALA A 272 6.73 -20.48 9.23
CA ALA A 272 7.57 -19.99 8.12
C ALA A 272 8.03 -18.55 8.35
N ALA A 273 7.12 -17.71 8.84
CA ALA A 273 7.43 -16.32 9.15
C ALA A 273 8.43 -16.14 10.30
N ALA A 274 8.52 -17.09 11.23
CA ALA A 274 9.51 -17.08 12.31
C ALA A 274 10.88 -17.50 11.77
N PHE A 275 10.92 -18.59 11.01
CA PHE A 275 12.12 -19.08 10.32
C PHE A 275 12.76 -17.99 9.43
N LEU A 276 11.98 -17.38 8.53
CA LEU A 276 12.48 -16.35 7.62
C LEU A 276 13.02 -15.12 8.36
N ARG A 277 12.49 -14.79 9.55
CA ARG A 277 13.05 -13.70 10.38
C ARG A 277 14.37 -14.10 11.03
N ALA A 278 14.43 -15.31 11.60
CA ALA A 278 15.63 -15.81 12.27
C ALA A 278 16.80 -15.95 11.29
N SER A 279 16.52 -16.44 10.08
CA SER A 279 17.53 -16.64 9.03
C SER A 279 17.75 -15.41 8.13
N ARG A 280 17.17 -14.24 8.46
CA ARG A 280 17.20 -13.03 7.61
C ARG A 280 18.61 -12.66 7.12
N PRO A 281 19.63 -12.47 7.98
CA PRO A 281 20.94 -12.02 7.53
C PRO A 281 21.58 -13.02 6.54
N GLN A 282 21.43 -14.32 6.81
CA GLN A 282 22.00 -15.38 5.99
C GLN A 282 21.31 -15.46 4.62
N ILE A 283 19.97 -15.42 4.60
CA ILE A 283 19.19 -15.50 3.37
C ILE A 283 19.45 -14.29 2.47
N CYS A 284 19.44 -13.07 3.04
CA CYS A 284 19.69 -11.84 2.30
C CYS A 284 21.12 -11.81 1.74
N LYS A 285 22.14 -12.12 2.55
CA LYS A 285 23.54 -12.15 2.10
C LYS A 285 23.78 -13.14 0.96
N GLU A 286 23.16 -14.33 1.03
CA GLU A 286 23.29 -15.33 -0.03
C GLU A 286 22.55 -14.91 -1.31
N ALA A 287 21.40 -14.23 -1.19
CA ALA A 287 20.69 -13.68 -2.34
C ALA A 287 21.51 -12.56 -3.02
N VAL A 288 22.12 -11.66 -2.24
CA VAL A 288 23.05 -10.61 -2.71
C VAL A 288 24.18 -11.22 -3.53
N ARG A 289 24.84 -12.27 -3.01
CA ARG A 289 25.95 -12.96 -3.69
C ARG A 289 25.55 -13.52 -5.06
N ARG A 290 24.30 -13.96 -5.21
CA ARG A 290 23.80 -14.62 -6.43
C ARG A 290 23.41 -13.67 -7.55
N THR A 291 23.04 -12.43 -7.23
CA THR A 291 22.46 -11.50 -8.22
C THR A 291 23.20 -10.17 -8.31
N GLY A 292 24.15 -9.91 -7.41
CA GLY A 292 24.78 -8.59 -7.27
C GLY A 292 23.82 -7.50 -6.77
N HIS A 293 22.62 -7.86 -6.28
CA HIS A 293 21.68 -6.88 -5.74
C HIS A 293 22.06 -6.41 -4.33
N THR A 294 21.44 -5.33 -3.86
CA THR A 294 21.74 -4.78 -2.53
C THR A 294 21.07 -5.58 -1.43
N GLU A 295 21.69 -5.63 -0.25
CA GLU A 295 21.09 -6.29 0.92
C GLU A 295 19.74 -5.67 1.29
N TYR A 296 19.59 -4.35 1.14
CA TYR A 296 18.33 -3.63 1.36
C TYR A 296 17.21 -4.10 0.42
N THR A 297 17.51 -4.33 -0.86
CA THR A 297 16.55 -4.87 -1.84
C THR A 297 15.98 -6.20 -1.37
N PHE A 298 16.84 -7.13 -0.94
CA PHE A 298 16.40 -8.44 -0.47
C PHE A 298 15.78 -8.42 0.92
N ASP A 299 16.23 -7.52 1.80
CA ASP A 299 15.64 -7.31 3.10
C ASP A 299 14.15 -6.95 2.98
N ARG A 300 13.83 -6.11 1.98
CA ARG A 300 12.46 -5.71 1.65
C ARG A 300 11.64 -6.89 1.11
N ILE A 301 12.09 -7.56 0.04
CA ILE A 301 11.36 -8.71 -0.53
C ILE A 301 11.10 -9.77 0.55
N LEU A 302 12.09 -10.00 1.42
CA LEU A 302 11.95 -10.94 2.55
C LEU A 302 10.89 -10.47 3.56
N ARG A 303 10.73 -9.16 3.81
CA ARG A 303 9.63 -8.64 4.67
C ARG A 303 8.27 -8.98 4.06
N ASP A 304 8.13 -8.87 2.74
CA ASP A 304 6.88 -9.15 2.04
C ASP A 304 6.58 -10.66 2.09
N CYS A 305 7.57 -11.52 1.87
CA CYS A 305 7.46 -12.97 2.09
C CYS A 305 7.07 -13.29 3.55
N VAL A 306 7.70 -12.66 4.54
CA VAL A 306 7.40 -12.85 5.96
C VAL A 306 5.97 -12.43 6.31
N LYS A 307 5.49 -11.32 5.74
CA LYS A 307 4.12 -10.82 5.90
C LYS A 307 3.14 -11.83 5.31
N ARG A 308 3.36 -12.25 4.06
CA ARG A 308 2.48 -13.20 3.36
C ARG A 308 2.43 -14.57 4.04
N CYS A 309 3.58 -15.07 4.53
CA CYS A 309 3.63 -16.28 5.36
C CYS A 309 2.77 -16.21 6.63
N ARG A 310 2.67 -15.03 7.27
CA ARG A 310 1.79 -14.86 8.44
C ARG A 310 0.31 -14.90 8.05
N GLU A 311 -0.05 -14.20 6.98
CA GLU A 311 -1.43 -14.13 6.47
C GLU A 311 -1.94 -15.53 6.11
N LEU A 312 -1.14 -16.27 5.37
CA LEU A 312 -1.43 -17.64 4.95
C LEU A 312 -1.18 -18.69 6.05
N LYS A 313 -0.68 -18.27 7.23
CA LYS A 313 -0.34 -19.13 8.37
C LYS A 313 0.59 -20.30 8.01
N LEU A 314 1.54 -20.04 7.12
CA LEU A 314 2.44 -21.06 6.59
C LEU A 314 3.44 -21.57 7.63
N ARG A 315 3.78 -22.85 7.54
CA ARG A 315 4.79 -23.56 8.34
C ARG A 315 5.77 -24.26 7.41
N LEU A 316 6.93 -24.67 7.95
CA LEU A 316 7.96 -25.35 7.15
C LEU A 316 7.43 -26.67 6.59
N ARG A 317 7.47 -26.83 5.26
CA ARG A 317 7.15 -28.09 4.56
C ARG A 317 8.37 -29.00 4.43
N VAL A 318 9.55 -28.40 4.35
CA VAL A 318 10.86 -29.07 4.27
C VAL A 318 11.64 -28.92 5.59
N SER A 319 12.80 -29.55 5.72
CA SER A 319 13.69 -29.33 6.88
C SER A 319 14.21 -27.89 6.92
N GLU A 320 14.65 -27.40 8.08
CA GLU A 320 15.25 -26.06 8.16
C GLU A 320 16.48 -25.91 7.26
N ARG A 321 17.28 -26.98 7.12
CA ARG A 321 18.46 -26.99 6.25
C ARG A 321 18.08 -26.72 4.80
N GLU A 322 17.09 -27.47 4.29
CA GLU A 322 16.58 -27.30 2.93
C GLU A 322 15.93 -25.92 2.75
N ALA A 323 15.14 -25.47 3.73
CA ALA A 323 14.52 -24.15 3.68
C ALA A 323 15.55 -23.02 3.57
N ARG A 324 16.71 -23.13 4.25
CA ARG A 324 17.81 -22.15 4.14
C ARG A 324 18.46 -22.15 2.76
N GLU A 325 18.46 -23.28 2.06
CA GLU A 325 19.00 -23.38 0.70
C GLU A 325 18.01 -22.82 -0.34
N TYR A 326 16.72 -23.08 -0.17
CA TYR A 326 15.69 -22.66 -1.13
C TYR A 326 15.27 -21.19 -0.96
N ALA A 327 15.27 -20.65 0.26
CA ALA A 327 14.79 -19.29 0.52
C ALA A 327 15.57 -18.20 -0.26
N PRO A 328 16.91 -18.24 -0.39
CA PRO A 328 17.64 -17.31 -1.25
C PRO A 328 17.23 -17.43 -2.73
N LYS A 329 17.07 -18.65 -3.25
CA LYS A 329 16.65 -18.90 -4.64
C LYS A 329 15.25 -18.32 -4.89
N MET A 330 14.35 -18.47 -3.92
CA MET A 330 13.02 -17.85 -3.94
C MET A 330 13.13 -16.33 -3.99
N LEU A 331 13.91 -15.69 -3.10
CA LEU A 331 14.09 -14.24 -3.15
C LEU A 331 14.63 -13.76 -4.50
N CYS A 332 15.57 -14.50 -5.11
CA CYS A 332 16.08 -14.17 -6.44
C CYS A 332 15.03 -14.30 -7.54
N ARG A 333 14.15 -15.31 -7.50
CA ARG A 333 13.04 -15.46 -8.46
C ARG A 333 12.00 -14.37 -8.28
N GLN A 334 11.64 -14.09 -7.04
CA GLN A 334 10.75 -12.98 -6.70
C GLN A 334 11.33 -11.69 -7.29
N ALA A 335 12.60 -11.35 -6.99
CA ALA A 335 13.30 -10.19 -7.56
C ALA A 335 13.22 -10.07 -9.10
N LYS A 336 13.17 -11.19 -9.83
CA LYS A 336 13.00 -11.22 -11.30
C LYS A 336 11.55 -11.01 -11.73
N ASN A 337 10.59 -11.62 -11.04
CA ASN A 337 9.16 -11.51 -11.35
C ASN A 337 8.61 -10.11 -11.06
N TYR A 338 9.26 -9.36 -10.17
CA TYR A 338 8.97 -7.96 -9.89
C TYR A 338 9.16 -6.99 -11.11
N GLN A 339 9.59 -7.48 -12.28
CA GLN A 339 9.89 -6.66 -13.47
C GLN A 339 8.69 -6.31 -14.36
N HIS A 340 7.47 -6.80 -14.10
CA HIS A 340 6.28 -6.49 -14.91
C HIS A 340 5.08 -6.14 -14.01
N HIS A 341 4.84 -4.84 -13.78
CA HIS A 341 3.72 -4.38 -12.95
C HIS A 341 2.78 -3.48 -13.74
N ARG A 342 1.47 -3.73 -13.64
CA ARG A 342 0.43 -2.80 -14.11
C ARG A 342 0.28 -1.68 -13.10
N ILE A 343 0.06 -0.47 -13.61
CA ILE A 343 -0.38 0.65 -12.78
C ILE A 343 -1.90 0.56 -12.65
N TYR A 344 -2.40 0.51 -11.43
CA TYR A 344 -3.79 0.80 -11.11
C TYR A 344 -3.92 2.32 -11.05
N LEU A 345 -4.78 2.88 -11.91
CA LEU A 345 -5.00 4.32 -12.05
C LEU A 345 -6.12 4.78 -11.12
#